data_AF-A0A1A8G2H8-F1
#
_entry.id   AF-A0A1A8G2H8-F1
#
_cell.length_a   1.000
_cell.length_b   1.000
_cell.length_c   1.000
_cell.angle_alpha   90.00
_cell.angle_beta   90.00
_cell.angle_gamma   90.00
#
_symmetry.space_group_name_H-M   'P 1'
#
loop_
_entity.id
_entity.type
_entity.pdbx_description
1 polymer ?
#
loop_
_entity_poly.entity_id
_entity_poly.type
_entity_poly.pdbx_seq_one_letter_code
_entity_poly.pdbx_strand_id
1 'polypeptide(L)' 'SVNGCLLSCFTTEEQITALHLVSEYIILGTIHGSLHIQDLFSLDDLITPLALKVPVRCVSVTKELSHILVGLDD' A
#
# COMPACT_ATOMS: atom_id res chain seq x y z
N SER A 1 -15.05 -7.78 8.44
CA SER A 1 -14.10 -8.92 8.51
C SER A 1 -14.87 -10.20 8.28
N VAL A 2 -14.40 -11.06 7.37
CA VAL A 2 -15.09 -12.32 6.99
C VAL A 2 -15.19 -13.29 8.18
N ASN A 3 -14.25 -13.18 9.14
CA ASN A 3 -14.20 -13.99 10.36
C ASN A 3 -14.68 -13.24 11.61
N GLY A 4 -15.26 -12.04 11.47
CA GLY A 4 -15.75 -11.24 12.60
C GLY A 4 -14.66 -10.59 13.49
N CYS A 5 -13.39 -10.95 13.33
CA CYS A 5 -12.28 -10.30 14.02
C CYS A 5 -11.69 -9.20 13.12
N LEU A 6 -11.99 -7.93 13.44
CA LEU A 6 -11.27 -6.79 12.87
C LEU A 6 -10.02 -6.58 13.74
N LEU A 7 -8.83 -6.74 13.15
CA LEU A 7 -7.57 -6.56 13.87
C LEU A 7 -7.21 -5.07 13.98
N SER A 8 -7.25 -4.35 12.86
CA SER A 8 -7.02 -2.92 12.79
C SER A 8 -7.77 -2.30 11.61
N CYS A 9 -7.95 -0.99 11.65
CA CYS A 9 -8.58 -0.19 10.61
C CYS A 9 -8.06 1.25 10.73
N PHE A 10 -7.92 1.93 9.60
CA PHE A 10 -7.64 3.36 9.56
C PHE A 10 -8.53 4.04 8.52
N THR A 11 -8.73 5.34 8.72
CA THR A 11 -9.38 6.20 7.73
C THR A 11 -8.30 6.88 6.90
N THR A 12 -8.46 6.86 5.58
CA THR A 12 -7.59 7.56 4.65
C THR A 12 -8.30 8.78 4.07
N GLU A 13 -7.58 9.89 3.94
CA GLU A 13 -8.08 11.09 3.24
C GLU A 13 -8.04 10.91 1.72
N GLU A 14 -7.10 10.10 1.23
CA GLU A 14 -6.92 9.82 -0.18
C GLU A 14 -7.55 8.48 -0.58
N GLN A 15 -8.06 8.42 -1.81
CA GLN A 15 -8.55 7.16 -2.37
C GLN A 15 -7.37 6.21 -2.66
N ILE A 16 -7.42 5.02 -2.07
CA ILE A 16 -6.52 3.92 -2.40
C ILE A 16 -6.94 3.34 -3.76
N THR A 17 -5.98 3.24 -4.68
CA THR A 17 -6.18 2.76 -6.05
C THR A 17 -5.47 1.43 -6.32
N ALA A 18 -4.45 1.10 -5.52
CA ALA A 18 -3.74 -0.17 -5.60
C ALA A 18 -3.38 -0.69 -4.21
N LEU A 19 -3.42 -2.01 -4.05
CA LEU A 19 -3.07 -2.69 -2.80
C LEU A 19 -2.29 -3.97 -3.13
N HIS A 20 -1.20 -4.20 -2.41
CA HIS A 20 -0.49 -5.48 -2.44
C HIS A 20 -0.15 -5.92 -1.02
N LEU A 21 -0.55 -7.14 -0.66
CA LEU A 21 -0.20 -7.75 0.62
C LEU A 21 1.04 -8.63 0.41
N VAL A 22 2.07 -8.42 1.22
CA VAL A 22 3.32 -9.18 1.13
C VAL A 22 3.86 -9.48 2.53
N SER A 23 3.84 -10.75 2.93
CA SER A 23 4.21 -11.18 4.28
C SER A 23 3.44 -10.37 5.34
N GLU A 24 4.15 -9.59 6.16
CA GLU A 24 3.59 -8.78 7.25
C GLU A 24 3.39 -7.31 6.84
N TYR A 25 3.42 -7.00 5.54
CA TYR A 25 3.34 -5.64 5.03
C TYR A 25 2.22 -5.45 4.04
N ILE A 26 1.63 -4.26 4.09
CA ILE A 26 0.66 -3.77 3.11
C ILE A 26 1.32 -2.64 2.33
N ILE A 27 1.33 -2.78 1.00
CA ILE A 27 1.75 -1.72 0.10
C ILE A 27 0.50 -1.10 -0.49
N LEU A 28 0.34 0.21 -0.31
CA LEU A 28 -0.81 0.96 -0.82
C LEU A 28 -0.35 2.02 -1.80
N GLY A 29 -1.03 2.12 -2.93
CA GLY A 29 -0.91 3.22 -3.88
C GLY A 29 -2.17 4.07 -3.87
N THR A 30 -2.02 5.39 -3.94
CA THR A 30 -3.15 6.34 -3.94
C THR A 30 -3.37 7.03 -5.28
N ILE A 31 -4.54 7.66 -5.39
CA ILE A 31 -4.93 8.48 -6.55
C ILE A 31 -4.02 9.71 -6.76
N HIS A 32 -3.41 10.25 -5.72
CA HIS A 32 -2.45 11.36 -5.84
C HIS A 32 -1.00 10.88 -6.02
N GLY A 33 -0.81 9.55 -6.12
CA GLY A 33 0.49 8.94 -6.36
C GLY A 33 1.32 8.73 -5.09
N SER A 34 0.72 8.79 -3.90
CA SER A 34 1.42 8.39 -2.69
C SER A 34 1.56 6.86 -2.62
N LEU A 35 2.75 6.38 -2.28
CA LEU A 35 3.03 4.97 -2.03
C LEU A 35 3.36 4.78 -0.54
N HIS A 36 2.51 4.03 0.16
CA HIS A 36 2.65 3.71 1.57
C HIS A 36 3.12 2.27 1.75
N ILE A 37 3.94 2.04 2.77
CA ILE A 37 4.34 0.71 3.22
C ILE A 37 4.00 0.62 4.70
N GLN A 38 3.01 -0.19 5.03
CA GLN A 38 2.43 -0.28 6.36
C GLN A 38 2.60 -1.68 6.95
N ASP A 39 2.67 -1.74 8.29
CA ASP A 39 2.63 -3.00 9.02
C ASP A 39 1.21 -3.58 8.95
N LEU A 40 1.08 -4.88 8.72
CA LEU A 40 -0.22 -5.55 8.55
C LEU A 40 -1.11 -5.49 9.80
N PHE A 41 -0.52 -5.46 10.99
CA PHE A 41 -1.27 -5.49 12.25
C PHE A 41 -1.54 -4.09 12.78
N SER A 42 -0.53 -3.23 12.82
CA SER A 42 -0.72 -1.87 13.35
C SER A 42 -1.31 -0.91 12.31
N LEU A 43 -1.05 -1.14 11.01
CA LEU A 43 -1.34 -0.23 9.90
C LEU A 43 -0.54 1.07 9.96
N ASP A 44 0.54 1.11 10.76
CA ASP A 44 1.46 2.24 10.81
C ASP A 44 2.39 2.22 9.61
N ASP A 45 2.68 3.41 9.06
CA ASP A 45 3.69 3.57 8.01
C ASP A 45 5.08 3.22 8.56
N LEU A 46 5.75 2.24 7.97
CA LEU A 46 7.13 1.86 8.33
C LEU A 46 8.16 2.89 7.85
N ILE A 47 7.83 3.61 6.78
CA ILE A 47 8.67 4.63 6.17
C ILE A 47 7.80 5.82 5.75
N THR A 48 8.42 6.98 5.56
CA THR A 48 7.74 8.13 4.98
C THR A 48 7.18 7.76 3.59
N PRO A 49 5.88 8.03 3.33
CA PRO A 49 5.27 7.70 2.04
C PRO A 49 6.02 8.34 0.87
N LEU A 50 6.17 7.58 -0.21
CA LEU A 50 6.88 8.03 -1.41
C LEU A 50 5.89 8.72 -2.36
N ALA A 51 6.10 10.00 -2.64
CA ALA A 51 5.27 10.76 -3.57
C ALA A 51 5.70 10.53 -5.03
N LEU A 52 4.87 9.80 -5.77
CA LEU A 52 4.94 9.61 -7.22
C LEU A 52 4.01 10.65 -7.85
N LYS A 53 4.47 11.42 -8.84
CA LYS A 53 3.76 12.62 -9.33
C LYS A 53 2.42 12.35 -10.05
N VAL A 54 2.07 11.08 -10.21
CA VAL A 54 0.94 10.59 -11.01
C VAL A 54 0.26 9.44 -10.26
N PRO A 55 -1.02 9.16 -10.54
CA PRO A 55 -1.76 8.10 -9.84
C PRO A 55 -1.10 6.73 -9.92
N VAL A 56 -1.13 5.98 -8.82
CA VAL A 56 -0.72 4.57 -8.83
C VAL A 56 -1.88 3.71 -9.32
N ARG A 57 -1.65 2.87 -10.34
CA ARG A 57 -2.67 1.97 -10.91
C ARG A 57 -2.51 0.52 -10.47
N CYS A 58 -1.28 0.09 -10.23
CA CYS A 58 -1.01 -1.24 -9.71
C CYS A 58 0.31 -1.27 -8.93
N VAL A 59 0.41 -2.22 -8.01
CA VAL A 59 1.62 -2.48 -7.23
C VAL A 59 1.88 -3.98 -7.18
N SER A 60 3.15 -4.37 -7.23
CA SER A 60 3.59 -5.75 -7.12
C SER A 60 4.98 -5.81 -6.46
N VAL A 61 5.32 -6.95 -5.88
CA VAL A 61 6.64 -7.18 -5.29
C VAL A 61 7.34 -8.30 -6.03
N THR A 62 8.62 -8.12 -6.28
CA THR A 62 9.48 -9.15 -6.86
C THR A 62 9.53 -10.40 -5.98
N LYS A 63 9.81 -11.56 -6.59
CA LYS A 63 9.85 -12.84 -5.88
C LYS A 63 10.85 -12.85 -4.72
N GLU A 64 11.98 -12.17 -4.88
CA GLU A 64 13.04 -12.05 -3.89
C GLU A 64 12.74 -11.00 -2.81
N LEU A 65 11.56 -10.37 -2.83
CA LEU A 65 11.12 -9.33 -1.89
C LEU A 65 12.06 -8.12 -1.80
N SER A 66 12.83 -7.88 -2.87
CA SER A 66 13.87 -6.84 -2.89
C SER A 66 13.41 -5.53 -3.53
N HIS A 67 12.43 -5.61 -4.43
CA HIS A 67 11.92 -4.47 -5.17
C HIS A 67 10.39 -4.47 -5.23
N ILE A 68 9.84 -3.26 -5.16
CA ILE A 68 8.43 -2.97 -5.41
C ILE A 68 8.33 -2.41 -6.84
N LEU A 69 7.47 -3.02 -7.65
CA LEU A 69 7.11 -2.56 -8.98
C LEU A 69 5.81 -1.77 -8.87
N VAL A 70 5.82 -0.55 -9.41
CA VAL A 70 4.67 0.35 -9.38
C VAL A 70 4.30 0.70 -10.81
N GLY A 71 3.06 0.40 -11.20
CA GLY A 71 2.48 0.87 -12.45
C GLY A 71 1.79 2.20 -12.23
N LEU A 72 2.24 3.21 -12.95
CA LEU A 72 1.72 4.57 -12.91
C LEU A 72 0.70 4.79 -14.04
N ASP A 73 0.10 5.97 -14.08
CA ASP A 73 -0.88 6.34 -15.11
C ASP A 73 -0.25 6.77 -16.45
N ASP A 74 1.08 6.99 -16.48
CA ASP A 74 1.88 7.38 -17.66
C ASP A 74 2.71 6.23 -18.25
#